data_AF-A0A133UD83-F1
#
_entry.id   AF-A0A133UD83-F1
#
_cell.length_a   1.000
_cell.length_b   1.000
_cell.length_c   1.000
_cell.angle_alpha   90.00
_cell.angle_beta   90.00
_cell.angle_gamma   90.00
#
_symmetry.space_group_name_H-M   'P 1'
#
loop_
_entity.id
_entity.type
_entity.pdbx_description
1 polymer ?
#
loop_
_entity_poly.entity_id
_entity_poly.type
_entity_poly.pdbx_seq_one_letter_code
_entity_poly.pdbx_strand_id
1 'polypeptide(L)'
;MNGRISKLESEIKEIAGDMEETQLLMTIPGVSYFSALTIIAEIATVERFPTSGHLCSYAGLIPSTSQSGSKETHGHIQGGRPLL
;
A
#
# COMPACT_ATOMS: atom_id res chain seq x y z
N MET A 1 -32.09 -5.84 5.17
CA MET A 1 -31.25 -4.76 4.59
C MET A 1 -29.78 -5.18 4.38
N ASN A 2 -29.25 -6.22 5.01
CA ASN A 2 -27.80 -6.55 4.93
C ASN A 2 -27.39 -7.52 3.81
N GLY A 3 -28.33 -8.23 3.17
CA GLY A 3 -27.98 -9.24 2.16
C GLY A 3 -27.29 -8.71 0.90
N ARG A 4 -27.49 -7.43 0.56
CA ARG A 4 -26.80 -6.78 -0.58
C ARG A 4 -25.33 -6.53 -0.29
N ILE A 5 -24.99 -6.13 0.93
CA ILE A 5 -23.61 -5.87 1.35
C ILE A 5 -22.85 -7.19 1.40
N SER A 6 -23.42 -8.22 2.04
CA SER A 6 -22.75 -9.52 2.14
C SER A 6 -22.51 -10.20 0.78
N LYS A 7 -23.43 -10.01 -0.18
CA LYS A 7 -23.20 -10.49 -1.55
C LYS A 7 -22.02 -9.77 -2.20
N LEU A 8 -21.95 -8.44 -2.06
CA LEU A 8 -20.86 -7.65 -2.61
C LEU A 8 -19.51 -8.00 -1.95
N GLU A 9 -19.48 -8.19 -0.63
CA GLU A 9 -18.28 -8.62 0.09
C GLU A 9 -17.78 -10.00 -0.40
N SER A 10 -18.70 -10.92 -0.68
CA SER A 10 -18.36 -12.24 -1.21
C SER A 10 -17.77 -12.13 -2.62
N GLU A 11 -18.39 -11.33 -3.49
CA GLU A 11 -17.88 -11.08 -4.85
C GLU A 11 -16.49 -10.43 -4.82
N ILE A 12 -16.28 -9.42 -3.98
CA ILE A 12 -14.98 -8.76 -3.82
C ILE A 12 -13.93 -9.76 -3.33
N LYS A 13 -14.30 -10.63 -2.38
CA LYS A 13 -13.39 -11.63 -1.84
C LYS A 13 -13.02 -12.69 -2.88
N GLU A 14 -13.94 -13.11 -3.73
CA GLU A 14 -13.65 -14.03 -4.85
C GLU A 14 -12.67 -13.39 -5.84
N ILE A 15 -12.94 -12.15 -6.27
CA ILE A 15 -12.05 -11.42 -7.19
C ILE A 15 -10.65 -11.25 -6.58
N ALA A 16 -10.56 -10.88 -5.31
CA ALA A 16 -9.30 -10.80 -4.58
C ALA A 16 -8.59 -12.16 -4.45
N GLY A 17 -9.36 -13.24 -4.39
CA GLY A 17 -8.91 -14.62 -4.37
C GLY A 17 -8.08 -14.99 -5.60
N ASP A 18 -8.50 -14.51 -6.76
CA ASP A 18 -7.93 -14.88 -8.06
C ASP A 18 -6.71 -14.01 -8.47
N MET A 19 -6.46 -12.90 -7.77
CA MET A 19 -5.34 -12.01 -8.05
C MET A 19 -4.06 -12.45 -7.32
N GLU A 20 -3.01 -12.77 -8.07
CA GLU A 20 -1.72 -13.23 -7.53
C GLU A 20 -1.09 -12.20 -6.57
N GLU A 21 -1.17 -10.91 -6.90
CA GLU A 21 -0.63 -9.83 -6.07
C GLU A 21 -1.37 -9.73 -4.73
N THR A 22 -2.69 -9.98 -4.74
CA THR A 22 -3.49 -9.97 -3.51
C THR A 22 -3.13 -11.16 -2.63
N GLN A 23 -2.99 -12.35 -3.22
CA GLN A 23 -2.54 -13.55 -2.51
C GLN A 23 -1.16 -13.33 -1.86
N LEU A 24 -0.22 -12.73 -2.60
CA LEU A 24 1.11 -12.41 -2.10
C LEU A 24 1.04 -11.43 -0.91
N LEU A 25 0.28 -10.35 -1.03
CA LEU A 25 0.13 -9.37 0.06
C LEU A 25 -0.52 -9.96 1.31
N MET A 26 -1.50 -10.86 1.16
CA MET A 26 -2.14 -11.54 2.29
C MET A 26 -1.23 -12.54 3.03
N THR A 27 -0.04 -12.86 2.49
CA THR A 27 0.98 -13.60 3.26
C THR A 27 1.58 -12.77 4.40
N ILE A 28 1.44 -11.44 4.35
CA ILE A 28 1.90 -10.53 5.40
C ILE A 28 0.91 -10.62 6.58
N PRO A 29 1.37 -10.95 7.80
CA PRO A 29 0.50 -11.01 8.96
C PRO A 29 -0.26 -9.70 9.19
N GLY A 30 -1.59 -9.78 9.31
CA GLY A 30 -2.46 -8.63 9.50
C GLY A 30 -2.97 -7.98 8.20
N VAL A 31 -2.54 -8.45 7.02
CA VAL A 31 -3.08 -8.00 5.73
C VAL A 31 -4.19 -8.94 5.27
N SER A 32 -5.41 -8.39 5.12
CA SER A 32 -6.56 -9.12 4.56
C SER A 32 -6.82 -8.72 3.11
N TYR A 33 -7.74 -9.41 2.43
CA TYR A 33 -8.11 -9.14 1.03
C TYR A 33 -8.45 -7.67 0.80
N PHE A 34 -9.16 -7.03 1.74
CA PHE A 34 -9.53 -5.63 1.61
C PHE A 34 -8.31 -4.71 1.66
N SER A 35 -7.43 -4.91 2.66
CA SER A 35 -6.20 -4.13 2.80
C SER A 35 -5.24 -4.36 1.63
N ALA A 36 -5.13 -5.59 1.13
CA ALA A 36 -4.32 -5.92 -0.03
C ALA A 36 -4.82 -5.20 -1.29
N LEU A 37 -6.14 -5.26 -1.56
CA LEU A 37 -6.77 -4.52 -2.65
C LEU A 37 -6.57 -3.01 -2.50
N THR A 38 -6.69 -2.46 -1.30
CA THR A 38 -6.40 -1.04 -1.04
C THR A 38 -4.96 -0.68 -1.39
N ILE A 39 -3.99 -1.50 -0.96
CA ILE A 39 -2.58 -1.28 -1.30
C ILE A 39 -2.37 -1.29 -2.83
N ILE A 40 -2.93 -2.30 -3.52
CA ILE A 40 -2.83 -2.41 -4.99
C ILE A 40 -3.47 -1.20 -5.66
N ALA A 41 -4.65 -0.76 -5.21
CA ALA A 41 -5.34 0.41 -5.76
C ALA A 41 -4.54 1.71 -5.58
N GLU A 42 -3.85 1.86 -4.45
CA GLU A 42 -3.02 3.03 -4.12
C GLU A 42 -1.72 3.10 -4.93
N ILE A 43 -1.06 1.96 -5.14
CA ILE A 43 0.22 1.90 -5.84
C ILE A 43 0.06 1.76 -7.36
N ALA A 44 -1.09 1.24 -7.79
CA ALA A 44 -1.41 0.78 -9.14
C ALA A 44 -0.47 -0.35 -9.61
N THR A 45 0.57 -0.02 -10.37
CA THR A 45 1.54 -0.98 -10.90
C THR A 45 2.86 -0.88 -10.14
N VAL A 46 3.44 -2.02 -9.74
CA VAL A 46 4.67 -2.02 -8.94
C VAL A 46 5.90 -1.57 -9.75
N GLU A 47 5.86 -1.75 -11.07
CA GLU A 47 6.93 -1.44 -12.02
C GLU A 47 7.30 0.05 -12.06
N ARG A 48 6.42 0.94 -11.58
CA ARG A 48 6.71 2.37 -11.47
C ARG A 48 7.75 2.69 -10.40
N PHE A 49 8.06 1.73 -9.51
CA PHE A 49 9.05 1.88 -8.45
C PHE A 49 10.31 1.09 -8.82
N PRO A 50 11.42 1.77 -9.14
CA PRO A 50 12.67 1.09 -9.51
C PRO A 50 13.24 0.20 -8.41
N THR A 51 12.95 0.53 -7.15
CA THR A 51 13.37 -0.23 -5.97
C THR A 51 12.31 -0.16 -4.88
N SER A 52 12.33 -1.10 -3.94
CA SER A 52 11.47 -1.07 -2.75
C SER A 52 11.60 0.22 -1.94
N GLY A 53 12.79 0.83 -1.91
CA GLY A 53 13.02 2.13 -1.26
C GLY A 53 12.19 3.26 -1.87
N HIS A 54 11.96 3.26 -3.19
CA HIS A 54 11.10 4.25 -3.83
C HIS A 54 9.64 4.08 -3.40
N LEU A 55 9.17 2.84 -3.30
CA LEU A 55 7.82 2.55 -2.79
C LEU A 55 7.69 2.96 -1.32
N CYS A 56 8.66 2.65 -0.47
CA CYS A 56 8.63 3.05 0.95
C CYS A 56 8.70 4.57 1.12
N SER A 57 9.46 5.28 0.28
CA SER A 57 9.49 6.75 0.27
C SER A 57 8.16 7.34 -0.19
N TYR A 58 7.55 6.77 -1.25
CA TYR A 58 6.21 7.14 -1.72
C TYR A 58 5.15 6.94 -0.63
N ALA A 59 5.23 5.81 0.09
CA ALA A 59 4.36 5.51 1.23
C ALA A 59 4.68 6.35 2.48
N GLY A 60 5.61 7.31 2.42
CA GLY A 60 5.96 8.19 3.54
C GLY A 60 6.59 7.48 4.74
N LEU A 61 7.12 6.26 4.54
CA LEU A 61 7.74 5.42 5.58
C LEU A 61 9.23 5.71 5.79
N ILE A 62 9.87 6.38 4.81
CA ILE A 62 11.27 6.78 4.88
C ILE A 62 11.36 8.27 5.23
N PRO A 63 12.17 8.67 6.25
CA PRO A 63 12.38 10.07 6.58
C PRO A 63 13.10 10.81 5.45
N SER A 64 12.71 12.06 5.20
CA SER A 64 13.38 12.89 4.19
C SER A 64 14.74 13.37 4.69
N THR A 65 15.73 13.42 3.80
CA THR A 65 17.04 14.04 4.05
C THR A 65 17.08 15.43 3.41
N SER A 66 17.46 16.44 4.19
CA SER A 66 17.75 17.78 3.70
C SER A 66 19.19 18.14 4.06
N GLN A 67 20.02 18.35 3.05
CA GLN A 67 21.43 18.71 3.22
C GLN A 67 21.71 20.08 2.59
N SER A 68 22.27 21.00 3.38
CA SER A 68 22.73 22.31 2.90
C SER A 68 24.17 22.56 3.36
N GLY A 69 25.09 22.64 2.39
CA GLY A 69 26.53 22.74 2.66
C GLY A 69 27.04 21.56 3.51
N SER A 70 27.56 21.87 4.69
CA SER A 70 28.07 20.90 5.68
C SER A 70 27.04 20.44 6.72
N LYS A 71 25.76 20.82 6.57
CA LYS A 71 24.69 20.43 7.50
C LYS A 71 23.75 19.42 6.85
N GLU A 72 23.55 18.29 7.50
CA GLU A 72 22.56 17.27 7.15
C GLU A 72 21.48 17.21 8.22
N THR A 73 20.21 17.14 7.82
CA THR A 73 19.07 17.01 8.73
C THR A 73 18.13 15.94 8.21
N HIS A 74 17.74 15.00 9.08
CA HIS A 74 16.70 14.02 8.80
C HIS A 74 15.34 14.52 9.31
N GLY A 75 14.34 14.53 8.44
CA GLY A 75 12.96 14.85 8.75
C GLY A 75 12.23 13.70 9.44
N HIS A 76 10.98 13.94 9.83
CA HIS A 76 10.13 12.90 10.41
C HIS A 76 9.61 11.91 9.35
N ILE A 77 9.27 10.69 9.80
CA ILE A 77 8.42 9.78 9.04
C ILE A 77 7.07 10.49 8.89
N GLN A 78 6.73 10.86 7.66
CA GLN A 78 5.56 11.69 7.37
C GLN A 78 4.27 10.89 7.53
N GLY A 79 4.35 9.55 7.44
CA GLY A 79 3.18 8.69 7.28
C GLY A 79 2.63 8.86 5.86
N GLY A 80 2.34 7.75 5.19
CA GLY A 80 1.73 7.80 3.86
C GLY A 80 0.45 8.61 3.92
N ARG A 81 0.30 9.56 3.01
CA ARG A 81 -0.99 10.20 2.77
C ARG A 81 -1.85 9.20 1.98
N PRO A 82 -2.99 8.74 2.51
CA PRO A 82 -3.93 7.96 1.71
C PRO A 82 -4.32 8.82 0.49
N LEU A 83 -4.23 8.27 -0.72
CA LEU A 83 -4.67 8.98 -1.93
C LEU A 83 -6.13 8.66 -2.27
N LEU A 84 -6.70 7.63 -1.64
CA LEU A 84 -8.13 7.32 -1.56
C LEU A 84 -8.81 7.93 -0.33
#